data_AF-A0A933WKN6-F1
#
_entry.id   AF-A0A933WKN6-F1
#
_cell.length_a   1.000
_cell.length_b   1.000
_cell.length_c   1.000
_cell.angle_alpha   90.00
_cell.angle_beta   90.00
_cell.angle_gamma   90.00
#
_symmetry.space_group_name_H-M   'P 1'
#
loop_
_entity.id
_entity.type
_entity.pdbx_description
1 polymer ?
#
loop_
_entity_poly.entity_id
_entity_poly.type
_entity_poly.pdbx_seq_one_letter_code
_entity_poly.pdbx_strand_id
1 'polypeptide(L)'
;MEFEELRVFVGNELKRRFWEHRAMPAFSRGRLGMDGWLRVELSAILAERDEVEPSFRLPKGRAAVRAGGWLVEAVSLPTDFAFAGTGSGPKSLADDVKDLRKLIKRLRKGRGQDRAAVFLAVYPFGDLHEKTWAPHKARIEKALGGPLSEDRFSFQSGVTGRLCAGQVIDKVKPAPKPQPAEKALPARPKRGAAPVAAKAQPLASV
;
A
#
# COMPACT_ATOMS: atom_id res chain seq x y z
N MET A 1 10.97 9.77 9.85
CA MET A 1 10.44 10.37 8.61
C MET A 1 8.97 9.98 8.42
N GLU A 2 8.09 10.96 8.21
CA GLU A 2 6.67 10.71 7.90
C GLU A 2 6.46 10.44 6.40
N PHE A 3 5.29 9.89 6.02
CA PHE A 3 5.03 9.49 4.62
C PHE A 3 5.16 10.66 3.65
N GLU A 4 4.60 11.82 4.02
CA GLU A 4 4.58 12.99 3.15
C GLU A 4 5.99 13.53 2.91
N GLU A 5 6.84 13.49 3.93
CA GLU A 5 8.25 13.88 3.82
C GLU A 5 9.02 12.95 2.88
N LEU A 6 8.85 11.63 3.04
CA LEU A 6 9.42 10.62 2.15
C LEU A 6 8.95 10.81 0.70
N ARG A 7 7.64 11.04 0.52
CA ARG A 7 7.00 11.24 -0.78
C ARG A 7 7.58 12.44 -1.51
N VAL A 8 7.66 13.59 -0.83
CA VAL A 8 8.16 14.83 -1.42
C VAL A 8 9.64 14.69 -1.80
N PHE A 9 10.44 14.13 -0.89
CA PHE A 9 11.86 13.94 -1.11
C PHE A 9 12.13 13.01 -2.31
N VAL A 10 11.65 11.77 -2.24
CA VAL A 10 11.86 10.78 -3.31
C VAL A 10 11.18 11.21 -4.60
N GLY A 11 9.99 11.79 -4.52
CA GLY A 11 9.22 12.25 -5.66
C GLY A 11 9.96 13.32 -6.45
N ASN A 12 10.54 14.32 -5.79
CA ASN A 12 11.28 15.38 -6.46
C ASN A 12 12.57 14.87 -7.11
N GLU A 13 13.33 14.02 -6.43
CA GLU A 13 14.55 13.46 -7.00
C GLU A 13 14.29 12.52 -8.18
N LEU A 14 13.26 11.65 -8.10
CA LEU A 14 12.89 10.80 -9.22
C LEU A 14 12.45 11.63 -10.43
N LYS A 15 11.64 12.68 -10.25
CA LYS A 15 11.24 13.60 -11.34
C LYS A 15 12.45 14.23 -12.01
N ARG A 16 13.42 14.71 -11.22
CA ARG A 16 14.67 15.27 -11.72
C ARG A 16 15.46 14.24 -12.53
N ARG A 17 15.65 13.03 -12.01
CA ARG A 17 16.37 11.93 -12.67
C ARG A 17 15.67 11.47 -13.97
N PHE A 18 14.35 11.37 -14.00
CA PHE A 18 13.60 11.06 -15.23
C PHE A 18 13.88 12.07 -16.36
N TRP A 19 13.98 13.35 -16.01
CA TRP A 19 14.27 14.41 -16.96
C TRP A 19 15.72 14.35 -17.44
N GLU A 20 16.68 14.23 -16.52
CA GLU A 20 18.11 14.31 -16.83
C GLU A 20 18.67 13.09 -17.58
N HIS A 21 18.16 11.89 -17.32
CA HIS A 21 18.72 10.66 -17.90
C HIS A 21 18.37 10.49 -19.38
N ARG A 22 19.35 10.81 -20.25
CA ARG A 22 19.26 10.71 -21.72
C ARG A 22 18.91 9.33 -22.27
N ALA A 23 19.08 8.26 -21.49
CA ALA A 23 18.71 6.89 -21.87
C ALA A 23 17.23 6.56 -21.61
N MET A 24 16.55 7.30 -20.72
CA MET A 24 15.12 7.10 -20.42
C MET A 24 14.17 7.26 -21.61
N PRO A 25 14.43 8.15 -22.58
CA PRO A 25 13.76 8.15 -23.88
C PRO A 25 13.60 6.78 -24.56
N ALA A 26 14.58 5.89 -24.46
CA ALA A 26 14.51 4.57 -25.09
C ALA A 26 13.45 3.68 -24.42
N PHE A 27 13.37 3.72 -23.08
CA PHE A 27 12.39 2.97 -22.31
C PHE A 27 10.97 3.52 -22.50
N SER A 28 10.83 4.85 -22.53
CA SER A 28 9.52 5.48 -22.71
C SER A 28 8.96 5.28 -24.12
N ARG A 29 9.79 5.33 -25.16
CA ARG A 29 9.36 5.04 -26.55
C ARG A 29 9.11 3.55 -26.79
N GLY A 30 9.96 2.68 -26.26
CA GLY A 30 9.82 1.23 -26.38
C GLY A 30 8.79 0.62 -25.44
N ARG A 31 8.19 1.40 -24.53
CA ARG A 31 7.27 0.94 -23.47
C ARG A 31 7.84 -0.23 -22.67
N LEU A 32 9.15 -0.18 -22.42
CA LEU A 32 9.87 -1.19 -21.66
C LEU A 32 9.75 -0.88 -20.17
N GLY A 33 9.64 -1.92 -19.35
CA GLY A 33 9.72 -1.77 -17.90
C GLY A 33 11.10 -1.26 -17.48
N MET A 34 11.12 -0.26 -16.60
CA MET A 34 12.33 0.35 -16.04
C MET A 34 12.48 0.05 -14.54
N ASP A 35 11.81 -0.98 -14.03
CA ASP A 35 11.83 -1.41 -12.63
C ASP A 35 13.26 -1.50 -12.05
N GLY A 36 14.20 -2.05 -12.84
CA GLY A 36 15.60 -2.18 -12.41
C GLY A 36 16.27 -0.83 -12.18
N TRP A 37 16.17 0.06 -13.17
CA TRP A 37 16.70 1.43 -13.07
C TRP A 37 16.04 2.18 -11.92
N LEU A 38 14.70 2.16 -11.81
CA LEU A 38 13.96 2.83 -10.74
C LEU A 38 14.39 2.42 -9.34
N ARG A 39 14.69 1.13 -9.13
CA ARG A 39 15.16 0.64 -7.83
C ARG A 39 16.57 1.13 -7.50
N VAL A 40 17.46 1.16 -8.49
CA VAL A 40 18.81 1.69 -8.31
C VAL A 40 18.73 3.17 -7.95
N GLU A 41 17.95 3.95 -8.70
CA GLU A 41 17.76 5.37 -8.41
C GLU A 41 17.11 5.58 -7.04
N LEU A 42 16.06 4.83 -6.71
CA LEU A 42 15.42 4.89 -5.40
C LEU A 42 16.42 4.62 -4.26
N SER A 43 17.27 3.59 -4.41
CA SER A 43 18.28 3.24 -3.41
C SER A 43 19.30 4.37 -3.24
N ALA A 44 19.77 4.94 -4.35
CA ALA A 44 20.69 6.07 -4.32
C ALA A 44 20.07 7.32 -3.68
N ILE A 45 18.80 7.63 -3.97
CA ILE A 45 18.08 8.75 -3.35
C ILE A 45 17.95 8.54 -1.83
N LEU A 46 17.53 7.35 -1.41
CA LEU A 46 17.35 7.06 0.02
C LEU A 46 18.68 7.10 0.78
N ALA A 47 19.79 6.70 0.14
CA ALA A 47 21.13 6.72 0.72
C ALA A 47 21.66 8.14 0.99
N GLU A 48 21.06 9.18 0.39
CA GLU A 48 21.42 10.57 0.67
C GLU A 48 20.93 11.04 2.06
N ARG A 49 19.99 10.33 2.69
CA ARG A 49 19.41 10.71 4.00
C ARG A 49 19.58 9.68 5.09
N ASP A 50 19.52 8.41 4.74
CA ASP A 50 19.49 7.32 5.69
C ASP A 50 20.46 6.23 5.27
N GLU A 51 20.93 5.44 6.23
CA GLU A 51 21.61 4.18 5.90
C GLU A 51 20.64 3.26 5.17
N VAL A 52 21.04 2.83 3.98
CA VAL A 52 20.22 1.97 3.13
C VAL A 52 20.67 0.53 3.31
N GLU A 53 19.76 -0.28 3.84
CA GLU A 53 19.94 -1.72 3.85
C GLU A 53 19.27 -2.34 2.61
N PRO A 54 20.02 -3.06 1.76
CA PRO A 54 19.41 -3.90 0.75
C PRO A 54 18.71 -5.07 1.46
N SER A 55 17.43 -4.94 1.82
CA SER A 55 16.78 -5.93 2.68
C SER A 55 15.28 -6.09 2.44
N PHE A 56 14.95 -6.90 1.43
CA PHE A 56 14.08 -8.08 1.53
C PHE A 56 14.07 -8.76 0.16
N ARG A 57 14.53 -10.01 0.02
CA ARG A 57 14.22 -10.79 -1.18
C ARG A 57 12.72 -11.07 -1.17
N LEU A 58 11.95 -10.26 -1.89
CA LEU A 58 10.63 -10.66 -2.31
C LEU A 58 10.81 -11.92 -3.18
N PRO A 59 9.92 -12.92 -3.08
CA PRO A 59 9.96 -14.09 -3.94
C PRO A 59 10.07 -13.68 -5.42
N LYS A 60 10.94 -14.36 -6.18
CA LYS A 60 11.39 -14.04 -7.55
C LYS A 60 12.47 -12.95 -7.68
N GLY A 61 13.32 -12.75 -6.67
CA GLY A 61 14.53 -11.92 -6.80
C GLY A 61 14.28 -10.41 -6.90
N ARG A 62 13.09 -9.93 -6.51
CA ARG A 62 12.83 -8.48 -6.37
C ARG A 62 13.29 -8.05 -4.96
N ALA A 63 13.95 -6.91 -4.86
CA ALA A 63 14.38 -6.33 -3.59
C ALA A 63 13.66 -5.00 -3.37
N ALA A 64 13.05 -4.86 -2.19
CA ALA A 64 12.62 -3.57 -1.67
C ALA A 64 13.78 -2.94 -0.88
N VAL A 65 13.79 -1.62 -0.79
CA VAL A 65 14.83 -0.84 -0.11
C VAL A 65 14.37 -0.53 1.30
N ARG A 66 15.20 -0.80 2.30
CA ARG A 66 14.93 -0.42 3.69
C ARG A 66 15.74 0.83 4.04
N ALA A 67 15.07 1.88 4.51
CA ALA A 67 15.70 3.14 4.90
C ALA A 67 14.82 3.88 5.91
N GLY A 68 15.38 4.38 7.02
CA GLY A 68 14.66 5.26 7.96
C GLY A 68 13.35 4.70 8.54
N GLY A 69 13.27 3.37 8.75
CA GLY A 69 12.05 2.68 9.22
C GLY A 69 10.98 2.47 8.14
N TRP A 70 11.35 2.66 6.87
CA TRP A 70 10.51 2.42 5.70
C TRP A 70 11.01 1.25 4.86
N LEU A 71 10.08 0.44 4.38
CA LEU A 71 10.26 -0.50 3.28
C LEU A 71 9.67 0.11 2.01
N VAL A 72 10.54 0.53 1.09
CA VAL A 72 10.17 1.30 -0.10
C VAL A 72 10.41 0.47 -1.36
N GLU A 73 9.44 0.48 -2.27
CA GLU A 73 9.53 -0.22 -3.56
C GLU A 73 9.14 0.74 -4.69
N ALA A 74 9.90 0.70 -5.79
CA ALA A 74 9.58 1.45 -7.01
C ALA A 74 9.21 0.50 -8.15
N VAL A 75 8.18 0.86 -8.90
CA VAL A 75 7.66 0.08 -10.03
C VAL A 75 7.36 1.00 -11.21
N SER A 76 7.61 0.51 -12.41
CA SER A 76 7.20 1.11 -13.66
C SER A 76 5.94 0.43 -14.21
N LEU A 77 5.00 1.22 -14.71
CA LEU A 77 3.78 0.77 -15.37
C LEU A 77 3.75 1.36 -16.79
N PRO A 78 4.35 0.67 -17.77
CA PRO A 78 4.20 1.05 -19.16
C PRO A 78 2.72 0.90 -19.57
N THR A 79 2.10 1.96 -20.07
CA THR A 79 0.69 1.94 -20.47
C THR A 79 0.55 1.50 -21.92
N ASP A 80 -0.58 0.90 -22.25
CA ASP A 80 -1.00 0.62 -23.63
C ASP A 80 -1.60 1.87 -24.32
N PHE A 81 -1.69 3.00 -23.61
CA PHE A 81 -2.26 4.24 -24.11
C PHE A 81 -1.59 4.72 -25.40
N ALA A 82 -2.40 5.17 -26.36
CA ALA A 82 -1.88 5.74 -27.59
C ALA A 82 -1.11 7.03 -27.28
N PHE A 83 0.17 7.05 -27.63
CA PHE A 83 1.04 8.21 -27.53
C PHE A 83 1.93 8.24 -28.77
N ALA A 84 2.01 9.39 -29.43
CA ALA A 84 2.75 9.53 -30.69
C ALA A 84 4.23 9.15 -30.51
N GLY A 85 4.76 8.32 -31.41
CA GLY A 85 6.16 7.88 -31.37
C GLY A 85 6.49 6.82 -30.32
N THR A 86 5.48 6.11 -29.77
CA THR A 86 5.68 4.97 -28.86
C THR A 86 5.23 3.66 -29.52
N GLY A 87 6.02 2.59 -29.35
CA GLY A 87 5.71 1.25 -29.88
C GLY A 87 4.68 0.50 -29.02
N SER A 88 4.41 -0.77 -29.36
CA SER A 88 3.56 -1.63 -28.52
C SER A 88 4.31 -2.12 -27.27
N GLY A 89 3.65 -2.09 -26.11
CA GLY A 89 4.17 -2.70 -24.89
C GLY A 89 4.02 -4.22 -24.89
N PRO A 90 4.84 -4.95 -24.13
CA PRO A 90 4.79 -6.42 -24.05
C PRO A 90 3.61 -6.97 -23.23
N LYS A 91 2.90 -6.10 -22.49
CA LYS A 91 1.87 -6.49 -21.53
C LYS A 91 0.79 -5.41 -21.42
N SER A 92 -0.41 -5.81 -21.00
CA SER A 92 -1.51 -4.88 -20.75
C SER A 92 -1.36 -4.16 -19.40
N LEU A 93 -1.85 -2.93 -19.31
CA LEU A 93 -1.89 -2.17 -18.05
C LEU A 93 -2.66 -2.92 -16.95
N ALA A 94 -3.70 -3.69 -17.33
CA ALA A 94 -4.48 -4.49 -16.40
C ALA A 94 -3.64 -5.57 -15.70
N ASP A 95 -2.76 -6.24 -16.45
CA ASP A 95 -1.90 -7.28 -15.90
C ASP A 95 -0.79 -6.71 -15.01
N ASP A 96 -0.26 -5.54 -15.33
CA ASP A 96 0.73 -4.88 -14.47
C ASP A 96 0.10 -4.38 -13.17
N VAL A 97 -1.12 -3.84 -13.23
CA VAL A 97 -1.88 -3.49 -12.02
C VAL A 97 -2.18 -4.72 -11.18
N LYS A 98 -2.48 -5.87 -11.80
CA LYS A 98 -2.67 -7.14 -11.09
C LYS A 98 -1.40 -7.57 -10.34
N ASP A 99 -0.24 -7.46 -10.97
CA ASP A 99 1.03 -7.83 -10.35
C ASP A 99 1.47 -6.84 -9.27
N LEU A 100 1.22 -5.55 -9.47
CA LEU A 100 1.41 -4.52 -8.45
C LEU A 100 0.56 -4.79 -7.20
N ARG A 101 -0.70 -5.21 -7.35
CA ARG A 101 -1.53 -5.59 -6.20
C ARG A 101 -0.97 -6.78 -5.44
N LYS A 102 -0.36 -7.75 -6.13
CA LYS A 102 0.34 -8.88 -5.47
C LYS A 102 1.59 -8.38 -4.74
N LEU A 103 2.33 -7.44 -5.34
CA LEU A 103 3.48 -6.80 -4.71
C LEU A 103 3.09 -6.07 -3.42
N ILE A 104 2.07 -5.21 -3.44
CA ILE A 104 1.56 -4.51 -2.25
C ILE A 104 1.16 -5.50 -1.14
N LYS A 105 0.49 -6.61 -1.50
CA LYS A 105 0.16 -7.67 -0.54
C LYS A 105 1.41 -8.31 0.08
N ARG A 106 2.49 -8.45 -0.69
CA ARG A 106 3.76 -9.00 -0.19
C ARG A 106 4.49 -8.00 0.70
N LEU A 107 4.55 -6.72 0.32
CA LEU A 107 5.12 -5.66 1.16
C LEU A 107 4.41 -5.58 2.51
N ARG A 108 3.08 -5.66 2.52
CA ARG A 108 2.29 -5.71 3.77
C ARG A 108 2.72 -6.87 4.68
N LYS A 109 3.00 -8.05 4.12
CA LYS A 109 3.42 -9.23 4.90
C LYS A 109 4.89 -9.19 5.33
N GLY A 110 5.76 -8.59 4.51
CA GLY A 110 7.21 -8.60 4.69
C GLY A 110 7.76 -7.44 5.51
N ARG A 111 6.97 -6.39 5.78
CA ARG A 111 7.46 -5.17 6.43
C ARG A 111 7.86 -5.34 7.90
N GLY A 112 7.38 -6.37 8.59
CA GLY A 112 7.61 -6.51 10.03
C GLY A 112 7.07 -5.28 10.79
N GLN A 113 7.96 -4.55 11.47
CA GLN A 113 7.66 -3.30 12.16
C GLN A 113 7.76 -2.05 11.26
N ASP A 114 8.34 -2.18 10.07
CA ASP A 114 8.54 -1.06 9.16
C ASP A 114 7.22 -0.56 8.58
N ARG A 115 7.18 0.73 8.28
CA ARG A 115 6.15 1.30 7.38
C ARG A 115 6.49 0.87 5.96
N ALA A 116 5.50 0.80 5.06
CA ALA A 116 5.77 0.44 3.67
C ALA A 116 5.19 1.46 2.70
N ALA A 117 5.95 1.78 1.65
CA ALA A 117 5.58 2.74 0.62
C ALA A 117 5.87 2.16 -0.78
N VAL A 118 5.06 2.57 -1.75
CA VAL A 118 5.26 2.23 -3.15
C VAL A 118 5.29 3.49 -4.00
N PHE A 119 6.30 3.61 -4.85
CA PHE A 119 6.42 4.62 -5.90
C PHE A 119 6.16 3.98 -7.26
N LEU A 120 5.36 4.64 -8.08
CA LEU A 120 4.88 4.13 -9.36
C LEU A 120 5.16 5.14 -10.46
N ALA A 121 5.91 4.75 -11.49
CA ALA A 121 6.08 5.54 -12.69
C ALA A 121 5.12 5.03 -13.78
N VAL A 122 4.07 5.78 -14.09
CA VAL A 122 3.09 5.43 -15.12
C VAL A 122 3.37 6.25 -16.38
N TYR A 123 3.68 5.58 -17.49
CA TYR A 123 4.06 6.23 -18.75
C TYR A 123 3.81 5.32 -19.96
N PRO A 124 3.62 5.85 -21.18
CA PRO A 124 3.25 7.24 -21.45
C PRO A 124 1.91 7.58 -20.80
N PHE A 125 1.74 8.82 -20.34
CA PHE A 125 0.49 9.29 -19.74
C PHE A 125 0.20 10.72 -20.18
N GLY A 126 -0.84 10.88 -20.99
CA GLY A 126 -1.38 12.16 -21.42
C GLY A 126 -2.74 12.44 -20.79
N ASP A 127 -3.18 13.70 -20.85
CA ASP A 127 -4.39 14.17 -20.15
C ASP A 127 -5.69 13.49 -20.61
N LEU A 128 -5.72 12.97 -21.85
CA LEU A 128 -6.88 12.26 -22.41
C LEU A 128 -7.12 10.88 -21.79
N HIS A 129 -6.15 10.35 -21.04
CA HIS A 129 -6.19 8.97 -20.53
C HIS A 129 -6.70 8.85 -19.08
N GLU A 130 -7.11 9.95 -18.47
CA GLU A 130 -7.56 10.00 -17.08
C GLU A 130 -8.76 9.07 -16.82
N LYS A 131 -9.72 9.01 -17.76
CA LYS A 131 -10.91 8.13 -17.66
C LYS A 131 -10.52 6.65 -17.67
N THR A 132 -9.52 6.29 -18.49
CA THR A 132 -9.02 4.91 -18.58
C THR A 132 -8.19 4.56 -17.35
N TRP A 133 -7.44 5.51 -16.80
CA TRP A 133 -6.60 5.34 -15.61
C TRP A 133 -7.38 5.18 -14.30
N ALA A 134 -8.45 5.96 -14.11
CA ALA A 134 -9.26 5.98 -12.89
C ALA A 134 -9.62 4.59 -12.31
N PRO A 135 -10.13 3.62 -13.09
CA PRO A 135 -10.41 2.28 -12.57
C PRO A 135 -9.16 1.51 -12.12
N HIS A 136 -8.01 1.74 -12.75
CA HIS A 136 -6.73 1.14 -12.34
C HIS A 136 -6.23 1.77 -11.04
N LYS A 137 -6.25 3.11 -10.95
CA LYS A 137 -5.92 3.86 -9.73
C LYS A 137 -6.73 3.37 -8.53
N ALA A 138 -8.05 3.29 -8.67
CA ALA A 138 -8.94 2.83 -7.59
C ALA A 138 -8.61 1.40 -7.11
N ARG A 139 -8.17 0.50 -8.01
CA ARG A 139 -7.73 -0.86 -7.66
C ARG A 139 -6.41 -0.86 -6.89
N ILE A 140 -5.51 0.07 -7.18
CA ILE A 140 -4.24 0.26 -6.49
C ILE A 140 -4.50 0.84 -5.09
N GLU A 141 -5.28 1.91 -4.99
CA GLU A 141 -5.67 2.55 -3.72
C GLU A 141 -6.35 1.55 -2.78
N LYS A 142 -7.29 0.74 -3.30
CA LYS A 142 -7.92 -0.33 -2.52
C LYS A 142 -6.92 -1.39 -2.01
N ALA A 143 -5.84 -1.64 -2.75
CA ALA A 143 -4.80 -2.58 -2.35
C ALA A 143 -3.84 -1.98 -1.32
N LEU A 144 -3.52 -0.69 -1.45
CA LEU A 144 -2.75 0.10 -0.49
C LEU A 144 -3.50 0.27 0.83
N GLY A 145 -4.82 0.48 0.78
CA GLY A 145 -5.65 0.83 1.93
C GLY A 145 -5.78 2.33 2.17
N GLY A 146 -5.33 3.16 1.22
CA GLY A 146 -5.33 4.62 1.31
C GLY A 146 -5.21 5.27 -0.07
N PRO A 147 -5.21 6.62 -0.13
CA PRO A 147 -5.14 7.37 -1.37
C PRO A 147 -3.77 7.23 -2.05
N LEU A 148 -3.77 7.39 -3.37
CA LEU A 148 -2.56 7.45 -4.18
C LEU A 148 -2.31 8.91 -4.58
N SER A 149 -1.19 9.47 -4.12
CA SER A 149 -0.71 10.77 -4.56
C SER A 149 -0.20 10.70 -6.00
N GLU A 150 -0.31 11.79 -6.76
CA GLU A 150 0.07 11.82 -8.17
C GLU A 150 0.70 13.16 -8.54
N ASP A 151 1.91 13.09 -9.08
CA ASP A 151 2.62 14.22 -9.65
C ASP A 151 2.89 13.98 -11.14
N ARG A 152 2.94 15.05 -11.94
CA ARG A 152 3.34 14.95 -13.35
C ARG A 152 4.86 14.93 -13.46
N PHE A 153 5.35 14.21 -14.46
CA PHE A 153 6.74 14.29 -14.89
C PHE A 153 6.85 14.14 -16.41
N SER A 154 7.99 14.54 -16.94
CA SER A 154 8.29 14.43 -18.36
C SER A 154 9.68 13.87 -18.55
N PHE A 155 9.86 13.08 -19.60
CA PHE A 155 11.17 12.71 -20.12
C PHE A 155 11.67 13.79 -21.07
N GLN A 156 12.99 13.88 -21.27
CA GLN A 156 13.59 14.75 -22.31
C GLN A 156 13.05 14.50 -23.73
N SER A 157 12.51 13.30 -24.00
CA SER A 157 11.89 12.98 -25.29
C SER A 157 10.55 13.66 -25.53
N GLY A 158 9.99 14.37 -24.55
CA GLY A 158 8.64 14.93 -24.57
C GLY A 158 7.54 13.93 -24.18
N VAL A 159 7.89 12.66 -23.94
CA VAL A 159 6.93 11.70 -23.37
C VAL A 159 6.63 12.11 -21.93
N THR A 160 5.35 12.15 -21.57
CA THR A 160 4.89 12.51 -20.22
C THR A 160 4.48 11.28 -19.42
N GLY A 161 4.47 11.42 -18.10
CA GLY A 161 4.07 10.37 -17.17
C GLY A 161 3.48 10.91 -15.87
N ARG A 162 2.97 9.99 -15.05
CA ARG A 162 2.54 10.24 -13.67
C ARG A 162 3.46 9.51 -12.73
N LEU A 163 4.04 10.22 -11.77
CA LEU A 163 4.74 9.64 -10.63
C LEU A 163 3.74 9.57 -9.48
N CYS A 164 3.33 8.36 -9.14
CA CYS A 164 2.38 8.13 -8.07
C CYS A 164 3.09 7.57 -6.85
N ALA A 165 2.62 7.92 -5.65
CA ALA A 165 3.13 7.34 -4.42
C ALA A 165 2.00 7.02 -3.44
N GLY A 166 2.13 5.91 -2.72
CA GLY A 166 1.14 5.48 -1.75
C GLY A 166 1.74 4.69 -0.59
N GLN A 167 1.21 4.93 0.60
CA GLN A 167 1.53 4.17 1.80
C GLN A 167 0.71 2.87 1.85
N VAL A 168 1.35 1.77 2.22
CA VAL A 168 0.66 0.51 2.51
C VAL A 168 0.09 0.61 3.93
N ILE A 169 -1.23 0.73 4.03
CA ILE A 169 -1.96 0.81 5.29
C ILE A 169 -2.57 -0.57 5.59
N ASP A 170 -2.58 -0.96 6.86
CA ASP A 170 -3.33 -2.14 7.28
C ASP A 170 -4.81 -1.82 7.28
N LYS A 171 -5.61 -2.73 6.72
CA LYS A 171 -7.04 -2.64 6.91
C LYS A 171 -7.29 -2.83 8.39
N VAL A 172 -7.80 -1.78 9.07
CA VAL A 172 -8.33 -1.90 10.42
C VAL A 172 -9.29 -3.08 10.40
N LYS A 173 -8.97 -4.14 11.13
CA LYS A 173 -9.87 -5.28 11.31
C LYS A 173 -11.11 -4.69 11.96
N PRO A 174 -12.32 -4.79 11.37
CA PRO A 174 -13.52 -4.34 12.05
C PRO A 174 -13.54 -5.02 13.42
N ALA A 175 -13.82 -4.23 14.47
CA ALA A 175 -13.92 -4.74 15.83
C ALA A 175 -14.77 -6.02 15.83
N PRO A 176 -14.39 -7.06 16.59
CA PRO A 176 -15.22 -8.25 16.70
C PRO A 176 -16.64 -7.79 17.04
N LYS A 177 -17.61 -8.21 16.22
CA LYS A 177 -19.03 -7.89 16.47
C LYS A 177 -19.31 -8.27 17.93
N PRO A 178 -19.97 -7.39 18.72
CA PRO A 178 -20.40 -7.79 20.05
C PRO A 178 -21.19 -9.09 19.91
N GLN A 179 -20.75 -10.11 20.65
CA GLN A 179 -21.46 -11.38 20.72
C GLN A 179 -22.91 -11.05 21.12
N PRO A 180 -23.93 -11.68 20.49
CA PRO A 180 -25.31 -11.46 20.91
C PRO A 180 -25.38 -11.75 22.40
N ALA A 181 -25.84 -10.76 23.18
CA ALA A 181 -26.09 -10.95 24.60
C ALA A 181 -26.93 -12.22 24.77
N GLU A 182 -26.37 -13.19 25.48
CA GLU A 182 -27.06 -14.40 25.90
C GLU A 182 -28.35 -13.94 26.58
N LYS A 183 -29.50 -14.17 25.93
CA LYS A 183 -30.80 -13.84 26.51
C LYS A 183 -30.92 -14.65 27.80
N ALA A 184 -30.78 -13.97 28.94
CA ALA A 184 -31.06 -14.53 30.24
C ALA A 184 -32.46 -15.17 30.19
N LEU A 185 -32.52 -16.49 30.38
CA LEU A 185 -33.77 -17.19 30.60
C LEU A 185 -34.47 -16.55 31.82
N PRO A 186 -35.76 -16.20 31.75
CA PRO A 186 -36.48 -15.76 32.92
C PRO A 186 -36.50 -16.88 33.97
N ALA A 187 -36.07 -16.54 35.19
CA ALA A 187 -36.07 -17.43 36.33
C ALA A 187 -37.49 -17.98 36.58
N ARG A 188 -37.59 -19.31 36.67
CA ARG A 188 -38.81 -20.03 37.03
C ARG A 188 -39.23 -19.62 38.45
N PRO A 189 -40.48 -19.18 38.69
CA PRO A 189 -40.94 -18.92 40.05
C PRO A 189 -41.02 -20.23 40.84
N LYS A 190 -40.32 -20.27 41.98
CA LYS A 190 -40.43 -21.37 42.95
C LYS A 190 -41.83 -21.30 43.59
N ARG A 191 -42.63 -22.35 43.38
CA ARG A 191 -43.90 -22.57 44.09
C ARG A 191 -43.63 -22.66 45.60
N GLY A 192 -44.46 -21.94 46.36
CA GLY A 192 -44.43 -21.93 47.81
C GLY A 192 -44.76 -23.29 48.44
N ALA A 193 -44.21 -23.50 49.63
CA ALA A 193 -44.73 -24.41 50.63
C ALA A 193 -44.77 -23.65 51.97
N ALA A 194 -45.86 -23.87 52.70
CA ALA A 194 -46.42 -23.14 53.82
C ALA A 194 -45.54 -23.07 55.09
N PRO A 195 -45.86 -22.16 56.04
CA PRO A 195 -45.10 -21.96 57.26
C PRO A 195 -45.37 -23.06 58.30
N VAL A 196 -44.32 -23.51 58.99
CA VAL A 196 -44.43 -24.31 60.22
C VAL A 196 -44.13 -23.41 61.41
N ALA A 197 -45.04 -23.50 62.38
CA ALA A 197 -45.13 -22.68 63.57
C ALA A 197 -43.97 -22.85 64.57
N ALA A 198 -43.82 -21.81 65.37
CA ALA A 198 -42.88 -21.63 66.47
C ALA A 198 -42.91 -22.73 67.54
N LYS A 199 -41.76 -22.95 68.19
CA LYS A 199 -41.69 -23.19 69.64
C LYS A 199 -40.29 -22.90 70.22
N ALA A 200 -40.29 -21.94 71.14
CA ALA A 200 -39.55 -21.84 72.41
C ALA A 200 -38.00 -21.88 72.44
N GLN A 201 -37.43 -20.78 72.96
CA GLN A 201 -36.18 -20.75 73.72
C GLN A 201 -36.33 -21.53 75.05
N PRO A 202 -35.23 -21.85 75.74
CA PRO A 202 -34.77 -20.91 76.77
C PRO A 202 -33.26 -20.70 76.81
N LEU A 203 -32.91 -19.57 77.45
CA LEU A 203 -31.59 -19.22 77.96
C LEU A 203 -31.06 -20.25 78.96
N ALA A 204 -29.75 -20.46 78.96
CA ALA A 204 -28.96 -20.54 80.19
C ALA A 204 -27.51 -20.14 79.89
N SER A 205 -26.98 -19.29 80.75
CA SER A 205 -25.61 -18.79 80.79
C SER A 205 -24.71 -19.74 81.58
N VAL A 206 -23.40 -19.65 81.29
CA VAL A 206 -22.21 -20.11 82.06
C VAL A 206 -22.01 -21.62 82.18
#